data_AF-A0A4V1K3F2-F1
#
_entry.id   AF-A0A4V1K3F2-F1
#
_cell.length_a   1.000
_cell.length_b   1.000
_cell.length_c   1.000
_cell.angle_alpha   90.00
_cell.angle_beta   90.00
_cell.angle_gamma   90.00
#
_symmetry.space_group_name_H-M   'P 1'
#
loop_
_entity.id
_entity.type
_entity.pdbx_description
1 polymer ?
#
loop_
_entity_poly.entity_id
_entity_poly.type
_entity_poly.pdbx_seq_one_letter_code
_entity_poly.pdbx_strand_id
1 'polypeptide(L)'
;HKRNLYQTHLTEGQWSYINKELLENDSRKRKYSLQSVFEAILYLLAGGCQWRRLPHDCPKWKSVYYYYHKWRMEGRVEHFYGGFLTTDRH
;
A
#
# COMPACT_ATOMS: atom_id res chain seq x y z
N HIS A 1 6.03 -17.37 9.03
CA HIS A 1 6.39 -16.12 8.35
C HIS A 1 6.27 -16.33 6.84
N LYS A 2 5.19 -15.82 6.20
CA LYS A 2 5.07 -15.79 4.73
C LYS A 2 5.23 -14.34 4.29
N ARG A 3 6.44 -13.90 3.94
CA ARG A 3 6.72 -12.52 3.52
C ARG A 3 7.88 -12.47 2.54
N ASN A 4 7.62 -12.85 1.28
CA ASN A 4 8.41 -12.41 0.11
C ASN A 4 7.81 -12.94 -1.23
N LEU A 5 6.52 -12.75 -1.49
CA LEU A 5 5.93 -13.22 -2.77
C LEU A 5 5.73 -12.09 -3.79
N TYR A 6 5.83 -10.82 -3.38
CA TYR A 6 5.67 -9.69 -4.27
C TYR A 6 6.78 -8.66 -4.03
N GLN A 7 7.31 -8.10 -5.12
CA GLN A 7 8.35 -7.06 -5.15
C GLN A 7 7.93 -5.74 -4.47
N THR A 8 6.69 -5.68 -3.97
CA THR A 8 6.07 -4.53 -3.31
C THR A 8 5.98 -4.67 -1.79
N HIS A 9 6.70 -5.63 -1.20
CA HIS A 9 6.77 -5.79 0.25
C HIS A 9 7.58 -4.66 0.89
N LEU A 10 7.00 -3.99 1.89
CA LEU A 10 7.67 -2.91 2.61
C LEU A 10 8.39 -3.47 3.83
N THR A 11 9.68 -3.13 3.96
CA THR A 11 10.42 -3.37 5.20
C THR A 11 9.84 -2.53 6.34
N GLU A 12 10.09 -2.92 7.59
CA GLU A 12 9.62 -2.18 8.76
C GLU A 12 10.12 -0.72 8.77
N GLY A 13 11.35 -0.49 8.30
CA GLY A 13 11.92 0.87 8.17
C GLY A 13 11.18 1.73 7.14
N GLN A 14 10.94 1.19 5.94
CA GLN A 14 10.17 1.88 4.90
C GLN A 14 8.73 2.14 5.35
N TRP A 15 8.10 1.15 5.98
CA TRP A 15 6.76 1.29 6.52
C TRP A 15 6.69 2.34 7.63
N SER A 16 7.68 2.41 8.52
CA SER A 16 7.72 3.40 9.60
C SER A 16 7.71 4.83 9.07
N TYR A 17 8.53 5.11 8.04
CA TYR A 17 8.54 6.40 7.36
C TYR A 17 7.18 6.73 6.73
N ILE A 18 6.64 5.78 5.94
CA ILE A 18 5.35 5.94 5.27
C ILE A 18 4.20 6.11 6.28
N ASN A 19 4.19 5.34 7.37
CA ASN A 19 3.17 5.38 8.40
C ASN A 19 3.19 6.70 9.17
N LYS A 20 4.37 7.25 9.42
CA LYS A 20 4.49 8.57 10.06
C LYS A 20 3.80 9.64 9.21
N GLU A 21 4.04 9.65 7.91
CA GLU A 21 3.48 10.66 7.00
C GLU A 21 2.00 10.40 6.65
N LEU A 22 1.59 9.14 6.51
CA LEU A 22 0.22 8.80 6.08
C LEU A 22 -0.77 8.69 7.24
N LEU A 23 -0.34 8.35 8.45
CA LEU A 23 -1.21 7.71 9.43
C LEU A 23 -1.06 8.18 10.87
N GLU A 24 -0.36 9.30 11.11
CA GLU A 24 -0.13 9.88 12.43
C GLU A 24 -1.17 9.44 13.47
N ASN A 25 -0.79 8.46 14.30
CA ASN A 25 -1.54 7.98 15.47
C ASN A 25 -2.96 7.42 15.25
N ASP A 26 -3.29 6.81 14.11
CA ASP A 26 -4.59 6.14 13.98
C ASP A 26 -4.62 4.75 14.68
N SER A 27 -4.92 4.78 15.99
CA SER A 27 -5.04 3.64 16.92
C SER A 27 -6.29 2.77 16.73
N ARG A 28 -7.07 3.00 15.66
CA ARG A 28 -8.27 2.21 15.38
C ARG A 28 -7.92 0.72 15.19
N LYS A 29 -8.65 -0.15 15.88
CA LYS A 29 -8.61 -1.60 15.60
C LYS A 29 -9.14 -1.84 14.19
N ARG A 30 -8.35 -2.51 13.35
CA ARG A 30 -8.69 -2.82 11.95
C ARG A 30 -8.55 -4.30 11.70
N LYS A 31 -9.37 -4.81 10.77
CA LYS A 31 -9.25 -6.19 10.28
C LYS A 31 -7.95 -6.44 9.51
N TYR A 32 -7.48 -5.44 8.77
CA TYR A 32 -6.25 -5.49 7.97
C TYR A 32 -5.28 -4.42 8.46
N SER A 33 -3.99 -4.74 8.54
CA SER A 33 -2.97 -3.73 8.84
C SER A 33 -2.88 -2.76 7.68
N LEU A 34 -2.63 -1.49 7.98
CA LEU A 34 -2.49 -0.48 6.93
C LEU A 34 -1.28 -0.74 6.04
N GLN A 35 -0.23 -1.38 6.58
CA GLN A 35 0.90 -1.89 5.81
C GLN A 35 0.43 -2.85 4.72
N SER A 36 -0.33 -3.88 5.07
CA SER A 36 -0.83 -4.86 4.10
C SER A 36 -1.75 -4.24 3.04
N VAL A 37 -2.49 -3.20 3.41
CA VAL A 37 -3.33 -2.44 2.48
C VAL A 37 -2.47 -1.63 1.53
N PHE A 38 -1.43 -0.96 2.04
CA PHE A 38 -0.53 -0.15 1.23
C PHE A 38 0.30 -1.01 0.27
N GLU A 39 0.81 -2.16 0.72
CA GLU A 39 1.50 -3.14 -0.12
C GLU A 39 0.60 -3.66 -1.25
N ALA A 40 -0.69 -3.86 -0.98
CA ALA A 40 -1.67 -4.24 -2.00
C ALA A 40 -1.94 -3.11 -3.01
N ILE A 41 -1.92 -1.84 -2.57
CA ILE A 41 -1.98 -0.68 -3.47
C ILE A 41 -0.73 -0.65 -4.36
N LEU A 42 0.48 -0.76 -3.75
CA LEU A 42 1.78 -0.90 -4.44
C LEU A 42 1.71 -1.93 -5.55
N TYR A 43 1.25 -3.14 -5.22
CA TYR A 43 1.08 -4.22 -6.17
C TYR A 43 0.18 -3.85 -7.35
N LEU A 44 -0.97 -3.22 -7.09
CA LEU A 44 -1.94 -2.85 -8.13
C LEU A 44 -1.41 -1.80 -9.09
N LEU A 45 -0.77 -0.74 -8.60
CA LEU A 45 -0.28 0.32 -9.48
C LEU A 45 1.05 -0.04 -10.16
N ALA A 46 1.92 -0.85 -9.54
CA ALA A 46 3.15 -1.32 -10.17
C ALA A 46 2.87 -2.37 -11.26
N GLY A 47 1.96 -3.32 -10.98
CA GLY A 47 1.65 -4.42 -11.90
C GLY A 47 0.55 -4.13 -12.91
N GLY A 48 -0.16 -3.01 -12.81
CA GLY A 48 -1.32 -2.70 -13.66
C GLY A 48 -2.47 -3.71 -13.54
N CYS A 49 -2.52 -4.46 -12.43
CA CYS A 49 -3.51 -5.50 -12.22
C CYS A 49 -4.90 -4.92 -11.92
N GLN A 50 -5.95 -5.54 -12.46
CA GLN A 50 -7.32 -5.18 -12.11
C GLN A 50 -7.57 -5.41 -10.61
N TRP A 51 -8.19 -4.44 -9.94
CA TRP A 51 -8.54 -4.48 -8.51
C TRP A 51 -9.20 -5.80 -8.06
N ARG A 52 -10.06 -6.39 -8.90
CA ARG A 52 -10.77 -7.64 -8.59
C ARG A 52 -9.89 -8.89 -8.68
N ARG A 53 -8.72 -8.81 -9.32
CA ARG A 53 -7.74 -9.89 -9.44
C ARG A 53 -6.66 -9.84 -8.37
N LEU A 54 -6.88 -9.05 -7.32
CA LEU A 54 -5.97 -9.02 -6.19
C LEU A 54 -5.85 -10.43 -5.58
N PRO A 55 -4.63 -10.93 -5.31
CA PRO A 55 -4.41 -12.22 -4.69
C PRO A 55 -5.19 -12.40 -3.37
N HIS A 56 -5.57 -13.64 -3.06
CA HIS A 56 -6.40 -13.96 -1.89
C HIS A 56 -5.68 -13.75 -0.54
N ASP A 57 -4.35 -13.72 -0.56
CA ASP A 57 -3.49 -13.41 0.58
C ASP A 57 -3.42 -11.91 0.88
N CYS A 58 -3.84 -11.06 -0.06
CA CYS A 58 -3.98 -9.62 0.19
C CYS A 58 -5.30 -9.27 0.89
N PRO A 59 -5.40 -8.08 1.52
CA PRO A 59 -6.66 -7.56 2.02
C PRO A 59 -7.73 -7.52 0.91
N LYS A 60 -9.01 -7.69 1.27
CA LYS A 60 -10.10 -7.65 0.28
C LYS A 60 -10.03 -6.38 -0.56
N TRP A 61 -10.12 -6.51 -1.88
CA TRP A 61 -9.98 -5.40 -2.83
C TRP A 61 -10.86 -4.19 -2.51
N LYS A 62 -12.06 -4.40 -1.94
CA LYS A 62 -12.97 -3.31 -1.51
C LYS A 62 -12.34 -2.45 -0.41
N SER A 63 -11.69 -3.08 0.57
CA SER A 63 -10.97 -2.39 1.63
C SER A 63 -9.75 -1.66 1.09
N VAL A 64 -9.01 -2.30 0.18
CA VAL A 64 -7.84 -1.68 -0.48
C VAL A 64 -8.26 -0.44 -1.27
N TYR A 65 -9.33 -0.55 -2.06
CA TYR A 65 -9.87 0.57 -2.84
C TYR A 65 -10.35 1.72 -1.95
N TYR A 66 -11.02 1.42 -0.83
CA TYR A 66 -11.45 2.45 0.13
C TYR A 66 -10.27 3.30 0.62
N TYR A 67 -9.17 2.66 1.04
CA TYR A 67 -7.99 3.38 1.52
C TYR A 67 -7.25 4.10 0.39
N TYR A 68 -7.12 3.48 -0.78
CA TYR A 68 -6.57 4.13 -1.96
C TYR A 68 -7.32 5.42 -2.28
N HIS A 69 -8.65 5.35 -2.39
CA HIS A 69 -9.47 6.51 -2.69
C HIS A 69 -9.35 7.59 -1.60
N LYS A 70 -9.40 7.20 -0.32
CA LYS A 70 -9.24 8.11 0.82
C LYS A 70 -7.90 8.85 0.74
N TRP A 71 -6.79 8.12 0.68
CA TRP A 71 -5.46 8.74 0.69
C TRP A 71 -5.14 9.50 -0.60
N ARG A 72 -5.73 9.11 -1.73
CA ARG A 72 -5.62 9.85 -3.00
C ARG A 72 -6.32 11.21 -2.89
N MET A 73 -7.52 11.25 -2.32
CA MET A 73 -8.24 12.52 -2.10
C MET A 73 -7.51 13.43 -1.10
N GLU A 74 -6.76 12.85 -0.17
CA GLU A 74 -5.89 13.58 0.75
C GLU A 74 -4.53 13.98 0.12
N GLY A 75 -4.29 13.66 -1.17
CA GLY A 75 -3.04 13.98 -1.89
C GLY A 75 -1.82 13.16 -1.47
N ARG A 76 -1.99 12.15 -0.60
CA ARG A 76 -0.86 11.46 0.04
C ARG A 76 -0.29 10.31 -0.79
N VAL A 77 -1.10 9.66 -1.63
CA VAL A 77 -0.65 8.51 -2.43
C VAL A 77 0.34 8.91 -3.51
N GLU A 78 0.12 10.05 -4.18
CA GLU A 78 0.94 10.51 -5.30
C GLU A 78 2.37 10.87 -4.85
N HIS A 79 2.51 11.39 -3.63
CA HIS A 79 3.81 11.71 -3.02
C HIS A 79 4.73 10.48 -2.90
N PHE A 80 4.21 9.34 -2.45
CA PHE A 80 5.00 8.11 -2.28
C PHE A 80 5.21 7.35 -3.59
N TYR A 81 4.22 7.38 -4.49
CA TYR A 81 4.33 6.72 -5.79
C TYR A 81 5.33 7.36 -6.72
N GLY A 82 5.37 8.70 -6.74
CA GLY A 82 6.30 9.44 -7.58
C GLY A 82 7.75 9.05 -7.31
N GLY A 83 8.14 8.91 -6.04
CA GLY A 83 9.51 8.53 -5.65
C GLY A 83 9.85 7.05 -5.87
N PHE A 84 8.88 6.14 -5.70
CA PHE A 84 9.12 4.70 -5.87
C PHE A 84 9.23 4.27 -7.34
N LEU A 85 8.43 4.87 -8.25
CA LEU A 85 8.44 4.50 -9.68
C LEU A 85 9.48 5.26 -10.51
N THR A 86 10.02 6.38 -10.04
CA THR A 86 11.14 7.08 -10.72
C THR A 86 12.50 6.47 -10.41
N THR A 87 12.65 5.80 -9.26
CA THR A 87 13.93 5.20 -8.83
C THR A 87 14.18 3.81 -9.46
N ASP A 88 13.15 3.13 -9.96
CA ASP A 88 13.23 1.75 -10.52
C ASP A 88 13.09 1.72 -12.06
N ARG A 89 13.65 2.72 -12.75
CA ARG A 89 13.71 2.78 -14.22
C ARG A 89 15.10 3.10 -14.78
N HIS A 90 16.14 2.75 -14.02
CA HIS A 90 17.53 2.79 -14.46
C HIS A 90 18.17 1.41 -14.36
#